data_AF-A0A7C1HU49-F1
#
_entry.id   AF-A0A7C1HU49-F1
#
_cell.length_a   1.000
_cell.length_b   1.000
_cell.length_c   1.000
_cell.angle_alpha   90.00
_cell.angle_beta   90.00
_cell.angle_gamma   90.00
#
_symmetry.space_group_name_H-M   'P 1'
#
loop_
_entity.id
_entity.type
_entity.pdbx_description
1 polymer ?
#
loop_
_entity_poly.entity_id
_entity_poly.type
_entity_poly.pdbx_seq_one_letter_code
_entity_poly.pdbx_strand_id
1 'polypeptide(L)'
;MNASTKTKMILDYAARLKLSGIHNGLEDIINHANEQKSSYVDFAMDLLKKEVDHRSKKDFERRQKAALLPMNHNLDDYDHSFNNGLSRQQFNQLRECMWLEQNYNLVLMVV
;
A
#
# COMPACT_ATOMS: atom_id res chain seq x y z
N MET A 1 -24.47 -11.39 30.74
CA MET A 1 -23.22 -10.78 30.24
C MET A 1 -23.49 -10.23 28.86
N ASN A 2 -23.52 -8.91 28.70
CA ASN A 2 -24.11 -8.24 27.54
C ASN A 2 -23.11 -8.21 26.37
N ALA A 3 -23.58 -8.29 25.12
CA ALA A 3 -22.74 -8.32 23.91
C ALA A 3 -21.72 -7.17 23.86
N SER A 4 -22.09 -5.99 24.36
CA SER A 4 -21.21 -4.81 24.50
C SER A 4 -19.95 -5.06 25.35
N THR A 5 -20.03 -5.91 26.37
CA THR A 5 -18.86 -6.25 27.21
C THR A 5 -17.85 -7.10 26.44
N LYS A 6 -18.32 -8.03 25.59
CA LYS A 6 -17.44 -8.90 24.78
C LYS A 6 -16.71 -8.09 23.71
N THR A 7 -17.39 -7.15 23.05
CA THR A 7 -16.76 -6.24 22.08
C THR A 7 -15.65 -5.40 22.72
N LYS A 8 -15.88 -4.87 23.94
CA LYS A 8 -14.84 -4.14 24.69
C LYS A 8 -13.62 -5.00 25.02
N MET A 9 -13.80 -6.27 25.38
CA MET A 9 -12.68 -7.19 25.62
C MET A 9 -11.89 -7.47 24.34
N ILE A 10 -12.57 -7.63 23.20
CA ILE A 10 -11.91 -7.79 21.90
C ILE A 10 -11.07 -6.56 21.55
N LEU A 11 -11.59 -5.35 21.80
CA LEU A 11 -10.83 -4.10 21.61
C LEU A 11 -9.60 -4.02 22.53
N ASP A 12 -9.72 -4.42 23.80
CA ASP A 12 -8.57 -4.47 24.72
C ASP A 12 -7.49 -5.47 24.25
N TYR A 13 -7.90 -6.67 23.81
CA TYR A 13 -6.96 -7.64 23.24
C TYR A 13 -6.33 -7.14 21.93
N ALA A 14 -7.10 -6.52 21.05
CA ALA A 14 -6.59 -5.92 19.81
C ALA A 14 -5.57 -4.81 20.10
N ALA A 15 -5.82 -3.98 21.11
CA ALA A 15 -4.87 -2.94 21.53
C ALA A 15 -3.55 -3.55 22.04
N ARG A 16 -3.61 -4.58 22.89
CA ARG A 16 -2.42 -5.28 23.39
C ARG A 16 -1.60 -5.94 22.29
N LEU A 17 -2.27 -6.50 21.29
CA LEU A 17 -1.64 -7.14 20.12
C LEU A 17 -1.23 -6.14 19.03
N LYS A 18 -1.45 -4.84 19.23
CA LYS A 18 -1.20 -3.76 18.26
C LYS A 18 -1.92 -3.98 16.93
N LEU A 19 -3.14 -4.52 16.98
CA LEU A 19 -4.01 -4.78 15.83
C LEU A 19 -4.85 -3.52 15.54
N SER A 20 -4.22 -2.47 15.03
CA SER A 20 -4.86 -1.16 14.84
C SER A 20 -5.92 -1.16 13.75
N GLY A 21 -5.84 -2.06 12.77
CA GLY A 21 -6.87 -2.21 11.74
C GLY A 21 -8.15 -2.80 12.32
N ILE A 22 -8.01 -3.80 13.19
CA ILE A 22 -9.15 -4.42 13.89
C ILE A 22 -9.73 -3.46 14.93
N HIS A 23 -8.90 -2.79 15.73
CA HIS A 23 -9.38 -1.86 16.76
C HIS A 23 -10.30 -0.77 16.20
N ASN A 24 -9.99 -0.26 15.01
CA ASN A 24 -10.74 0.83 14.39
C ASN A 24 -11.89 0.34 13.49
N GLY A 25 -11.88 -0.92 13.05
CA GLY A 25 -12.86 -1.46 12.11
C GLY A 25 -13.77 -2.56 12.67
N LEU A 26 -13.64 -2.90 13.96
CA LEU A 26 -14.37 -4.02 14.56
C LEU A 26 -15.89 -3.86 14.48
N GLU A 27 -16.42 -2.66 14.76
CA GLU A 27 -17.86 -2.40 14.71
C GLU A 27 -18.41 -2.56 13.28
N ASP A 28 -17.70 -2.04 12.29
CA ASP A 28 -18.07 -2.18 10.87
C ASP A 28 -18.10 -3.65 10.43
N ILE A 29 -17.09 -4.43 10.84
CA ILE A 29 -17.01 -5.86 10.49
C ILE A 29 -18.14 -6.65 11.17
N ILE A 30 -18.46 -6.32 12.43
CA ILE A 30 -19.58 -6.95 13.14
C ILE A 30 -20.92 -6.62 12.47
N ASN A 31 -21.14 -5.36 12.08
CA ASN A 31 -22.35 -4.94 11.38
C ASN A 31 -22.48 -5.65 10.03
N HIS A 32 -21.39 -5.67 9.25
CA HIS A 32 -21.35 -6.36 7.96
C HIS A 32 -21.63 -7.87 8.08
N ALA A 33 -21.05 -8.54 9.09
CA ALA A 33 -21.29 -9.97 9.32
C ALA A 33 -22.73 -10.25 9.78
N ASN A 34 -23.35 -9.36 10.56
CA ASN A 34 -24.75 -9.47 10.95
C ASN A 34 -25.68 -9.29 9.74
N GLU A 35 -25.40 -8.32 8.86
CA GLU A 35 -26.17 -8.06 7.64
C GLU A 35 -26.09 -9.21 6.64
N GLN A 36 -24.88 -9.72 6.40
CA GLN A 36 -24.64 -10.81 5.44
C GLN A 36 -24.92 -12.21 5.98
N LYS A 37 -25.25 -12.34 7.28
CA LYS A 37 -25.35 -13.64 7.98
C LYS A 37 -24.13 -14.52 7.73
N SER A 38 -22.95 -13.91 7.73
CA SER A 38 -21.68 -14.57 7.41
C SER A 38 -21.40 -15.73 8.38
N SER A 39 -20.73 -16.77 7.89
CA SER A 39 -20.23 -17.83 8.76
C SER A 39 -19.19 -17.27 9.74
N TYR A 40 -18.99 -17.94 10.88
CA TYR A 40 -17.91 -17.61 11.81
C TYR A 40 -16.53 -17.63 11.13
N VAL A 41 -16.36 -18.50 10.13
CA VAL A 41 -15.13 -18.60 9.35
C VAL A 41 -14.93 -17.37 8.47
N ASP A 42 -15.99 -16.91 7.80
CA ASP A 42 -15.94 -15.73 6.94
C ASP A 42 -15.69 -14.46 7.77
N PHE A 43 -16.34 -14.35 8.93
CA PHE A 43 -16.08 -13.25 9.86
C PHE A 43 -14.61 -13.22 10.31
N ALA A 44 -14.04 -14.37 10.69
CA ALA A 44 -12.64 -14.44 11.10
C ALA A 44 -11.69 -14.10 9.94
N MET A 45 -12.01 -14.53 8.72
CA MET A 45 -11.27 -14.20 7.50
C MET A 45 -11.28 -12.69 7.25
N ASP A 46 -12.46 -12.06 7.26
CA ASP A 46 -12.61 -10.62 7.03
C ASP A 46 -11.92 -9.79 8.11
N LEU A 47 -11.98 -10.23 9.36
CA LEU A 47 -11.29 -9.61 10.48
C LEU A 47 -9.77 -9.58 10.28
N LEU A 48 -9.19 -10.72 9.91
CA LEU A 48 -7.75 -10.83 9.65
C LEU A 48 -7.33 -10.09 8.39
N LYS A 49 -8.14 -10.17 7.32
CA LYS A 49 -7.91 -9.46 6.07
C LYS A 49 -7.84 -7.94 6.29
N LYS A 50 -8.78 -7.38 7.07
CA LYS A 50 -8.79 -5.95 7.39
C LYS A 50 -7.50 -5.50 8.09
N GLU A 51 -6.96 -6.32 8.99
CA GLU A 51 -5.69 -6.03 9.66
C GLU A 51 -4.51 -6.06 8.68
N VAL A 52 -4.43 -7.08 7.83
CA VAL A 52 -3.37 -7.23 6.83
C VAL A 52 -3.38 -6.06 5.85
N ASP A 53 -4.56 -5.66 5.37
CA ASP A 53 -4.72 -4.52 4.46
C ASP A 53 -4.30 -3.22 5.15
N HIS A 54 -4.67 -3.02 6.41
CA HIS A 54 -4.27 -1.85 7.19
C HIS A 54 -2.75 -1.76 7.37
N ARG A 55 -2.09 -2.88 7.68
CA ARG A 55 -0.62 -2.95 7.79
C ARG A 55 0.06 -2.68 6.46
N SER A 56 -0.43 -3.29 5.39
CA SER A 56 0.11 -3.13 4.04
C SER A 56 0.02 -1.68 3.59
N LYS A 57 -1.12 -1.01 3.85
CA LYS A 57 -1.30 0.41 3.57
C LYS A 57 -0.33 1.29 4.36
N LYS A 58 -0.19 1.05 5.67
CA LYS A 58 0.73 1.82 6.53
C LYS A 58 2.19 1.63 6.12
N ASP A 59 2.56 0.42 5.73
CA ASP A 59 3.90 0.12 5.21
C ASP A 59 4.14 0.80 3.86
N PHE A 60 3.16 0.79 2.97
CA PHE A 60 3.22 1.51 1.70
C PHE A 60 3.39 3.01 1.91
N GLU A 61 2.57 3.64 2.75
CA GLU A 61 2.68 5.07 3.09
C GLU A 61 4.04 5.41 3.70
N ARG A 62 4.58 4.55 4.58
CA ARG A 62 5.91 4.72 5.16
C ARG A 62 7.00 4.67 4.10
N ARG A 63 6.95 3.69 3.20
CA ARG A 63 7.93 3.57 2.09
C ARG A 63 7.82 4.74 1.12
N GLN A 64 6.61 5.15 0.79
CA GLN A 64 6.36 6.30 -0.08
C GLN A 64 6.95 7.58 0.52
N LYS A 65 6.74 7.83 1.82
CA LYS A 65 7.35 8.97 2.52
C LYS A 65 8.87 8.89 2.57
N ALA A 66 9.42 7.70 2.83
CA ALA A 66 10.86 7.48 2.87
C ALA A 66 11.54 7.63 1.51
N ALA A 67 10.81 7.35 0.41
CA ALA A 67 11.34 7.46 -0.94
C ALA A 67 11.55 8.92 -1.40
N LEU A 68 11.05 9.92 -0.66
CA LEU A 68 11.22 11.37 -0.94
C LEU A 68 10.97 11.72 -2.42
N LEU A 69 9.98 11.03 -2.99
CA LEU A 69 9.65 11.09 -4.40
C LEU A 69 9.21 12.53 -4.78
N PRO A 70 9.90 13.23 -5.71
CA PRO A 70 9.64 14.63 -6.05
C PRO A 70 8.24 14.86 -6.64
N MET A 71 7.47 15.83 -6.16
CA MET A 71 6.04 15.98 -6.47
C MET A 71 5.64 15.92 -7.97
N ASN A 72 6.54 16.32 -8.87
CA ASN A 72 6.42 16.13 -10.32
C ASN A 72 7.30 14.97 -10.81
N HIS A 73 6.66 13.91 -11.29
CA HIS A 73 7.30 12.71 -11.85
C HIS A 73 6.89 12.44 -13.30
N ASN A 74 6.24 13.39 -13.95
CA ASN A 74 5.74 13.16 -15.29
C ASN A 74 6.90 13.24 -16.29
N LEU A 75 7.30 12.08 -16.79
CA LEU A 75 8.33 11.97 -17.82
C LEU A 75 7.87 12.58 -19.16
N ASP A 76 6.57 12.84 -19.34
CA ASP A 76 6.06 13.53 -20.54
C ASP A 76 6.35 15.04 -20.52
N ASP A 77 6.63 15.62 -19.34
CA ASP A 77 7.04 17.01 -19.19
C ASP A 77 8.56 17.19 -19.39
N TYR A 78 9.27 16.13 -19.80
CA TYR A 78 10.71 16.19 -20.06
C TYR A 78 11.01 17.05 -21.28
N ASP A 79 11.74 18.14 -21.07
CA ASP A 79 12.14 19.05 -22.14
C ASP A 79 13.24 18.43 -23.03
N HIS A 80 12.81 17.89 -24.16
CA HIS A 80 13.70 17.32 -25.18
C HIS A 80 14.51 18.38 -25.96
N SER A 81 14.31 19.68 -25.72
CA SER A 81 15.09 20.73 -26.37
C SER A 81 16.51 20.87 -25.78
N PHE A 82 16.72 20.37 -24.56
CA PHE A 82 18.02 20.37 -23.90
C PHE A 82 18.89 19.21 -24.42
N ASN A 83 20.02 19.53 -25.05
CA ASN A 83 20.90 18.53 -25.66
C ASN A 83 21.77 17.81 -24.60
N ASN A 84 21.13 16.96 -23.78
CA ASN A 84 21.77 16.17 -22.71
C ASN A 84 22.35 14.82 -23.21
N GLY A 85 22.54 14.64 -24.52
CA GLY A 85 23.03 13.39 -25.10
C GLY A 85 22.04 12.21 -25.09
N LEU A 86 20.81 12.42 -24.61
CA LEU A 86 19.72 11.44 -24.60
C LEU A 86 18.66 11.81 -25.64
N SER A 87 18.58 11.02 -26.71
CA SER A 87 17.52 11.19 -27.72
C SER A 87 16.16 10.76 -27.18
N ARG A 88 15.08 11.30 -27.75
CA ARG A 88 13.69 10.92 -27.40
C ARG A 88 13.43 9.42 -27.58
N GLN A 89 14.06 8.78 -28.57
CA GLN A 89 13.95 7.34 -28.80
C GLN A 89 14.61 6.53 -27.68
N GLN A 90 15.84 6.88 -27.28
CA GLN A 90 16.54 6.22 -26.18
C GLN A 90 15.82 6.42 -24.84
N PHE A 91 15.28 7.61 -24.59
CA PHE A 91 14.48 7.87 -23.40
C PHE A 91 13.21 7.00 -23.37
N ASN A 92 12.51 6.86 -24.49
CA ASN A 92 11.36 5.97 -24.58
C ASN A 92 11.74 4.49 -24.36
N GLN A 93 12.88 4.02 -24.87
CA GLN A 93 13.37 2.67 -24.56
C GLN A 93 13.69 2.49 -23.06
N LEU A 94 14.22 3.52 -22.40
CA LEU A 94 14.42 3.48 -20.95
C LEU A 94 13.09 3.42 -20.18
N ARG A 95 12.03 4.07 -20.68
CA ARG A 95 10.67 4.02 -20.11
C ARG A 95 10.05 2.62 -20.17
N GLU A 96 10.45 1.79 -21.14
CA GLU A 96 9.98 0.41 -21.24
C GLU A 96 10.58 -0.50 -20.16
N CYS A 97 11.57 -0.02 -19.39
CA CYS A 97 12.19 -0.75 -18.28
C CYS A 97 12.77 -2.13 -18.66
N MET A 98 13.01 -2.40 -19.95
CA MET A 98 13.59 -3.67 -20.42
C MET A 98 14.95 -3.97 -19.77
N TRP A 99 15.72 -2.92 -19.47
CA TRP A 99 17.00 -3.04 -18.78
C TRP A 99 16.86 -3.64 -17.37
N LEU A 100 15.73 -3.37 -16.69
CA LEU A 100 15.44 -3.92 -15.36
C LEU A 100 15.06 -5.39 -15.46
N GLU A 101 14.26 -5.78 -16.46
CA GLU A 101 13.89 -7.17 -16.72
C GLU A 101 15.10 -8.03 -17.11
N GLN A 102 16.04 -7.45 -17.85
CA GLN A 102 17.23 -8.12 -18.35
C GLN A 102 18.44 -8.02 -17.41
N ASN A 103 18.28 -7.40 -16.22
CA ASN A 103 19.34 -7.16 -15.23
C ASN A 103 20.58 -6.44 -15.81
N TYR A 104 20.39 -5.50 -16.73
CA TYR A 104 21.46 -4.66 -17.23
C TYR A 104 21.69 -3.44 -16.34
N ASN A 105 22.96 -3.10 -16.11
CA ASN A 105 23.34 -1.89 -15.39
C ASN A 105 23.36 -0.69 -16.34
N LEU A 106 22.64 0.38 -15.98
CA LEU A 106 22.66 1.66 -16.69
C LEU A 106 23.60 2.64 -16.00
N VAL A 107 24.47 3.29 -16.78
CA VAL A 107 25.30 4.40 -16.31
C VAL A 107 24.90 5.65 -17.08
N LEU A 108 24.33 6.62 -16.38
CA LEU A 108 24.02 7.94 -16.91
C LEU A 108 25.18 8.88 -16.58
N MET A 109 25.86 9.38 -17.60
CA MET A 109 26.96 10.33 -17.45
C MET A 109 26.50 11.67 -18.02
N VAL A 110 26.54 12.72 -17.20
CA VAL A 110 26.34 14.10 -17.66
C VAL A 110 27.70 14.61 -18.10
N VAL A 111 27.82 15.06 -19.35
CA VAL A 111 29.02 15.72 -19.88
C VAL A 111 28.89 17.23 -19.65
#